data_AF-A0A409YDC5-F1
#
_entry.id   AF-A0A409YDC5-F1
#
_cell.length_a   1.000
_cell.length_b   1.000
_cell.length_c   1.000
_cell.angle_alpha   90.00
_cell.angle_beta   90.00
_cell.angle_gamma   90.00
#
_symmetry.space_group_name_H-M   'P 1'
#
loop_
_entity.id
_entity.type
_entity.pdbx_description
1 polymer ?
#
loop_
_entity_poly.entity_id
_entity_poly.type
_entity_poly.pdbx_seq_one_letter_code
_entity_poly.pdbx_strand_id
1 'polypeptide(L)'
;MASDAPPPYVRTVYDETLRSKFYPLPSIDSIANACNLLGHLEHHSPSTDGSFSICVANGRGVFISKALYESVPAEHRPPLNTDYTPGVQTLACGVMPSIGTTLFPFLLTNRDTGEEMRIVLHVIVVPNLFINMFIGTSGGELVSYTQYSRDGPVFGFNFGRGEDDLTFVRGTMPRSIF
;
A
#
# COMPACT_ATOMS: atom_id res chain seq x y z
N MET A 1 -2.90 29.60 -27.28
CA MET A 1 -2.77 28.14 -27.27
C MET A 1 -1.78 27.80 -26.19
N ALA A 2 -2.25 27.35 -25.03
CA ALA A 2 -1.37 26.90 -23.95
C ALA A 2 -0.75 25.57 -24.41
N SER A 3 0.58 25.44 -24.32
CA SER A 3 1.22 24.16 -24.56
C SER A 3 0.81 23.24 -23.42
N ASP A 4 0.04 22.19 -23.73
CA ASP A 4 -0.15 21.06 -22.83
C ASP A 4 1.21 20.39 -22.65
N ALA A 5 1.97 20.88 -21.66
CA ALA A 5 3.08 20.11 -21.15
C ALA A 5 2.53 18.72 -20.78
N PRO A 6 3.22 17.63 -21.13
CA PRO A 6 2.85 16.31 -20.65
C PRO A 6 2.59 16.40 -19.14
N PRO A 7 1.54 15.73 -18.61
CA PRO A 7 1.31 15.69 -17.18
C PRO A 7 2.63 15.34 -16.48
N PRO A 8 3.00 16.02 -15.38
CA PRO A 8 4.23 15.72 -14.68
C PRO A 8 4.24 14.22 -14.37
N TYR A 9 5.22 13.50 -14.92
CA TYR A 9 5.36 12.08 -14.69
C TYR A 9 5.59 11.86 -13.20
N VAL A 10 4.68 11.15 -12.52
CA VAL A 10 4.88 10.78 -11.13
C VAL A 10 6.08 9.84 -11.07
N ARG A 11 7.10 10.24 -10.32
CA ARG A 11 8.36 9.51 -10.25
C ARG A 11 8.15 8.16 -9.56
N THR A 12 8.44 7.06 -10.25
CA THR A 12 8.51 5.73 -9.63
C THR A 12 9.78 5.62 -8.78
N VAL A 13 9.61 5.47 -7.46
CA VAL A 13 10.73 5.34 -6.51
C VAL A 13 11.01 3.89 -6.13
N TYR A 14 10.02 3.00 -6.26
CA TYR A 14 10.16 1.59 -5.98
C TYR A 14 9.22 0.74 -6.83
N ASP A 15 9.76 -0.35 -7.38
CA ASP A 15 9.04 -1.24 -8.28
C ASP A 15 9.49 -2.70 -8.05
N GLU A 16 8.53 -3.55 -7.69
CA GLU A 16 8.76 -4.98 -7.47
C GLU A 16 8.57 -5.84 -8.72
N THR A 17 8.23 -5.26 -9.88
CA THR A 17 8.04 -6.01 -11.14
C THR A 17 9.27 -6.86 -11.52
N LEU A 18 10.47 -6.33 -11.26
CA LEU A 18 11.74 -7.02 -11.51
C LEU A 18 12.33 -7.67 -10.25
N ARG A 19 11.64 -7.59 -9.13
CA ARG A 19 12.07 -8.17 -7.86
C ARG A 19 11.25 -9.43 -7.63
N SER A 20 11.89 -10.60 -7.58
CA SER A 20 11.22 -11.87 -7.27
C SER A 20 10.79 -11.91 -5.79
N LYS A 21 9.82 -11.07 -5.41
CA LYS A 21 9.29 -10.98 -4.04
C LYS A 21 8.24 -12.07 -3.84
N PHE A 22 8.52 -12.91 -2.87
CA PHE A 22 7.67 -14.03 -2.48
C PHE A 22 7.49 -14.01 -0.97
N TYR A 23 6.25 -14.16 -0.52
CA TYR A 23 5.92 -14.23 0.91
C TYR A 23 5.53 -15.67 1.25
N PRO A 24 6.47 -16.53 1.69
CA PRO A 24 6.22 -17.97 1.88
C PRO A 24 5.18 -18.29 2.95
N LEU A 25 4.98 -17.38 3.91
CA LEU A 25 4.05 -17.51 5.02
C LEU A 25 3.45 -16.12 5.30
N PRO A 26 2.48 -15.66 4.50
CA PRO A 26 1.94 -14.33 4.66
C PRO A 26 1.06 -14.27 5.92
N SER A 27 1.25 -13.24 6.73
CA SER A 27 0.55 -13.07 8.00
C SER A 27 0.14 -11.64 8.28
N ILE A 28 -0.97 -11.48 9.00
CA ILE A 28 -1.43 -10.25 9.62
C ILE A 28 -1.44 -10.52 11.12
N ASP A 29 -0.36 -10.10 11.79
CA ASP A 29 -0.10 -10.35 13.21
C ASP A 29 -0.47 -9.14 14.08
N SER A 30 -1.51 -8.41 13.65
CA SER A 30 -2.03 -7.22 14.31
C SER A 30 -3.55 -7.25 14.33
N ILE A 31 -4.13 -6.95 15.49
CA ILE A 31 -5.57 -6.66 15.64
C ILE A 31 -5.84 -5.17 15.35
N ALA A 32 -4.80 -4.34 15.42
CA ALA A 32 -4.93 -2.91 15.14
C ALA A 32 -5.06 -2.70 13.63
N ASN A 33 -6.30 -2.55 13.16
CA ASN A 33 -6.64 -2.04 11.82
C ASN A 33 -6.62 -0.51 11.76
N ALA A 34 -5.87 0.14 12.66
CA ALA A 34 -5.81 1.59 12.72
C ALA A 34 -4.99 2.09 11.53
N CYS A 35 -5.67 2.76 10.60
CA CYS A 35 -5.07 3.47 9.49
C CYS A 35 -4.00 4.43 10.04
N ASN A 36 -2.77 4.31 9.54
CA ASN A 36 -1.65 5.12 10.01
C ASN A 36 -0.89 5.77 8.86
N LEU A 37 -1.22 5.42 7.62
CA LEU A 37 -0.68 6.01 6.40
C LEU A 37 -1.82 6.24 5.38
N LEU A 38 -1.71 7.29 4.56
CA LEU A 38 -2.64 7.59 3.47
C LEU A 38 -1.92 7.35 2.14
N GLY A 39 -2.52 6.54 1.26
CA GLY A 39 -2.07 6.38 -0.11
C GLY A 39 -3.09 6.90 -1.11
N HIS A 40 -2.68 7.07 -2.35
CA HIS A 40 -3.57 7.45 -3.46
C HIS A 40 -3.45 6.47 -4.62
N LEU A 41 -4.56 6.16 -5.28
CA LEU A 41 -4.57 5.39 -6.51
C LEU A 41 -4.04 6.25 -7.66
N GLU A 42 -3.16 5.67 -8.50
CA GLU A 42 -2.71 6.31 -9.74
C GLU A 42 -3.88 6.55 -10.71
N HIS A 43 -4.82 5.61 -10.75
CA HIS A 43 -6.05 5.70 -11.52
C HIS A 43 -7.24 5.43 -10.61
N HIS A 44 -8.15 6.40 -10.51
CA HIS A 44 -9.35 6.31 -9.70
C HIS A 44 -10.56 6.85 -10.46
N SER A 45 -11.76 6.52 -9.96
CA SER A 45 -12.99 7.12 -10.47
C SER A 45 -12.93 8.65 -10.35
N PRO A 46 -13.47 9.42 -11.32
CA PRO A 46 -13.64 10.87 -11.20
C PRO A 46 -14.49 11.31 -10.00
N SER A 47 -15.23 10.38 -9.40
CA SER A 47 -16.08 10.62 -8.22
C SER A 47 -15.35 10.52 -6.88
N THR A 48 -14.07 10.16 -6.87
CA THR A 48 -13.22 10.09 -5.67
C THR A 48 -11.92 10.84 -5.90
N ASP A 49 -11.18 11.15 -4.84
CA ASP A 49 -9.81 11.68 -4.92
C ASP A 49 -8.75 10.56 -4.96
N GLY A 50 -9.18 9.32 -5.11
CA GLY A 50 -8.30 8.14 -5.13
C GLY A 50 -7.65 7.80 -3.79
N SER A 51 -7.94 8.54 -2.71
CA SER A 51 -7.31 8.33 -1.41
C SER A 51 -7.78 7.04 -0.75
N PHE A 52 -6.87 6.33 -0.08
CA PHE A 52 -7.18 5.12 0.66
C PHE A 52 -6.27 4.92 1.87
N SER A 53 -6.81 4.21 2.86
CA SER A 53 -6.13 3.94 4.11
C SER A 53 -5.14 2.78 4.02
N ILE A 54 -3.92 3.01 4.51
CA ILE A 54 -2.90 1.99 4.69
C ILE A 54 -2.69 1.76 6.19
N CYS A 55 -2.62 0.50 6.60
CA CYS A 55 -2.20 0.09 7.93
C CYS A 55 -0.84 -0.60 7.85
N VAL A 56 0.18 0.02 8.45
CA VAL A 56 1.51 -0.56 8.63
C VAL A 56 1.60 -1.14 10.03
N ALA A 57 1.75 -2.46 10.17
CA ALA A 57 1.78 -3.13 11.48
C ALA A 57 2.50 -4.49 11.44
N ASN A 58 2.54 -5.20 12.57
CA ASN A 58 3.16 -6.51 12.67
C ASN A 58 2.47 -7.53 11.77
N GLY A 59 3.26 -8.32 11.05
CA GLY A 59 2.81 -9.25 10.02
C GLY A 59 3.82 -9.36 8.89
N ARG A 60 3.62 -10.30 7.98
CA ARG A 60 4.50 -10.54 6.83
C ARG A 60 3.71 -10.46 5.53
N GLY A 61 4.14 -9.57 4.64
CA GLY A 61 3.56 -9.41 3.30
C GLY A 61 2.82 -8.10 3.12
N VAL A 62 2.33 -7.90 1.90
CA VAL A 62 1.51 -6.74 1.54
C VAL A 62 0.17 -7.25 1.05
N PHE A 63 -0.90 -6.66 1.57
CA PHE A 63 -2.27 -7.10 1.31
C PHE A 63 -3.13 -5.93 0.92
N ILE A 64 -4.07 -6.17 0.01
CA ILE A 64 -5.13 -5.22 -0.30
C ILE A 64 -6.49 -5.88 -0.21
N SER A 65 -7.51 -5.11 0.13
CA SER A 65 -8.88 -5.59 0.06
C SER A 65 -9.30 -5.77 -1.40
N LYS A 66 -10.16 -6.76 -1.65
CA LYS A 66 -10.80 -6.92 -2.98
C LYS A 66 -11.53 -5.64 -3.40
N ALA A 67 -12.16 -4.93 -2.44
CA ALA A 67 -12.85 -3.68 -2.71
C ALA A 67 -11.91 -2.57 -3.22
N LEU A 68 -10.69 -2.45 -2.67
CA LEU A 68 -9.69 -1.51 -3.19
C LEU A 68 -9.21 -1.92 -4.58
N TYR A 69 -8.98 -3.21 -4.80
CA TYR A 69 -8.59 -3.70 -6.13
C TYR A 69 -9.66 -3.40 -7.20
N GLU A 70 -10.93 -3.59 -6.85
CA GLU A 70 -12.06 -3.36 -7.76
C GLU A 70 -12.43 -1.88 -7.92
N SER A 71 -11.97 -0.99 -7.04
CA SER A 71 -12.21 0.46 -7.17
C SER A 71 -11.37 1.12 -8.27
N VAL A 72 -10.28 0.47 -8.70
CA VAL A 72 -9.51 0.87 -9.88
C VAL A 72 -10.36 0.62 -11.13
N PRO A 73 -10.50 1.60 -12.06
CA PRO A 73 -11.19 1.42 -13.33
C PRO A 73 -10.69 0.19 -14.09
N ALA A 74 -11.60 -0.54 -14.76
CA ALA A 74 -11.30 -1.85 -15.33
C ALA A 74 -10.14 -1.81 -16.35
N GLU A 75 -10.08 -0.74 -17.14
CA GLU A 75 -9.05 -0.47 -18.14
C GLU A 75 -7.65 -0.20 -17.54
N HIS A 76 -7.59 0.20 -16.27
CA HIS A 76 -6.36 0.50 -15.53
C HIS A 76 -6.03 -0.53 -14.45
N ARG A 77 -6.92 -1.51 -14.23
CA ARG A 77 -6.80 -2.47 -13.15
C ARG A 77 -5.67 -3.46 -13.45
N PRO A 78 -4.69 -3.63 -12.55
CA PRO A 78 -3.62 -4.61 -12.73
C PRO A 78 -4.18 -6.03 -12.90
N PRO A 79 -3.57 -6.89 -13.75
CA PRO A 79 -4.03 -8.27 -13.89
C PRO A 79 -3.87 -9.04 -12.58
N LEU A 80 -4.88 -9.84 -12.23
CA LEU A 80 -4.85 -10.71 -11.07
C LEU A 80 -4.25 -12.07 -11.45
N ASN A 81 -3.16 -12.47 -10.80
CA ASN A 81 -2.60 -13.81 -10.92
C ASN A 81 -3.34 -14.75 -9.96
N THR A 82 -4.05 -15.73 -10.51
CA THR A 82 -4.81 -16.74 -9.75
C THR A 82 -4.10 -18.08 -9.63
N ASP A 83 -2.91 -18.25 -10.23
CA ASP A 83 -2.13 -19.48 -10.15
C ASP A 83 -1.53 -19.67 -8.74
N TYR A 84 -1.45 -18.60 -7.96
CA TYR A 84 -1.00 -18.60 -6.58
C TYR A 84 -1.99 -17.83 -5.68
N THR A 85 -2.69 -18.57 -4.82
CA THR A 85 -3.67 -18.03 -3.87
C THR A 85 -3.27 -18.42 -2.44
N PRO A 86 -2.30 -17.72 -1.82
CA PRO A 86 -1.85 -18.08 -0.47
C PRO A 86 -2.94 -17.90 0.57
N GLY A 87 -2.98 -18.80 1.55
CA GLY A 87 -3.72 -18.57 2.78
C GLY A 87 -2.98 -17.54 3.65
N VAL A 88 -3.70 -16.52 4.11
CA VAL A 88 -3.15 -15.46 4.97
C VAL A 88 -3.45 -15.79 6.42
N GLN A 89 -2.40 -16.05 7.21
CA GLN A 89 -2.57 -16.28 8.64
C GLN A 89 -2.98 -14.97 9.31
N THR A 90 -4.05 -14.98 10.10
CA THR A 90 -4.46 -13.82 10.90
C THR A 90 -4.38 -14.14 12.38
N LEU A 91 -4.11 -13.10 13.18
CA LEU A 91 -4.09 -13.21 14.63
C LEU A 91 -5.49 -13.45 15.22
N ALA A 92 -6.55 -12.96 14.57
CA ALA A 92 -7.90 -12.93 15.13
C ALA A 92 -8.84 -14.04 14.62
N CYS A 93 -8.62 -14.60 13.42
CA CYS A 93 -9.66 -15.39 12.73
C CYS A 93 -9.14 -16.63 11.99
N GLY A 94 -7.89 -17.06 12.23
CA GLY A 94 -7.30 -18.19 11.51
C GLY A 94 -6.84 -17.80 10.10
N VAL A 95 -6.90 -18.73 9.15
CA VAL A 95 -6.41 -18.51 7.77
C VAL A 95 -7.49 -17.87 6.92
N MET A 96 -7.25 -16.66 6.41
CA MET A 96 -8.09 -16.03 5.40
C MET A 96 -7.69 -16.47 3.99
N PRO A 97 -8.63 -16.87 3.12
CA PRO A 97 -8.31 -17.14 1.73
C PRO A 97 -8.03 -15.84 0.97
N SER A 98 -6.99 -15.83 0.14
CA SER A 98 -6.79 -14.81 -0.90
C SER A 98 -7.41 -15.26 -2.22
N ILE A 99 -7.63 -14.31 -3.14
CA ILE A 99 -8.13 -14.60 -4.50
C ILE A 99 -7.03 -14.54 -5.56
N GLY A 100 -5.81 -14.20 -5.17
CA GLY A 100 -4.67 -14.11 -6.05
C GLY A 100 -3.67 -13.05 -5.60
N THR A 101 -2.67 -12.82 -6.44
CA THR A 101 -1.67 -11.75 -6.26
C THR A 101 -1.60 -10.84 -7.46
N THR A 102 -1.10 -9.63 -7.28
CA THR A 102 -0.90 -8.68 -8.37
C THR A 102 0.22 -7.69 -8.05
N LEU A 103 0.72 -6.99 -9.06
CA LEU A 103 1.61 -5.84 -8.89
C LEU A 103 0.74 -4.59 -8.84
N PHE A 104 0.60 -4.00 -7.66
CA PHE A 104 -0.34 -2.90 -7.43
C PHE A 104 0.42 -1.56 -7.34
N PRO A 105 0.20 -0.65 -8.29
CA PRO A 105 0.74 0.70 -8.23
C PRO A 105 -0.11 1.60 -7.33
N PHE A 106 0.53 2.38 -6.49
CA PHE A 106 -0.10 3.45 -5.71
C PHE A 106 0.91 4.56 -5.44
N LEU A 107 0.39 5.70 -5.00
CA LEU A 107 1.16 6.89 -4.70
C LEU A 107 1.23 7.10 -3.19
N LEU A 108 2.39 7.52 -2.71
CA LEU A 108 2.56 8.11 -1.39
C LEU A 108 3.08 9.55 -1.54
N THR A 109 2.63 10.42 -0.65
CA THR A 109 3.09 11.81 -0.61
C THR A 109 4.23 11.93 0.41
N ASN A 110 5.39 12.39 -0.06
CA ASN A 110 6.53 12.70 0.81
C ASN A 110 6.14 13.83 1.77
N ARG A 111 6.40 13.64 3.07
CA ARG A 111 5.99 14.60 4.09
C ARG A 111 6.73 15.92 4.01
N ASP A 112 8.02 15.86 3.74
CA ASP A 112 8.92 17.01 3.83
C ASP A 112 8.85 17.85 2.55
N THR A 113 8.66 17.23 1.39
CA THR A 113 8.66 17.91 0.08
C THR A 113 7.26 18.09 -0.52
N GLY A 114 6.27 17.32 -0.08
CA GLY A 114 4.94 17.26 -0.71
C GLY A 114 4.92 16.55 -2.07
N GLU A 115 6.03 15.97 -2.49
CA GLU A 115 6.14 15.24 -3.77
C GLU A 115 5.32 13.94 -3.72
N GLU A 116 4.50 13.69 -4.74
CA GLU A 116 3.88 12.39 -4.95
C GLU A 116 4.86 11.42 -5.59
N MET A 117 4.96 10.24 -5.00
CA MET A 117 5.92 9.21 -5.40
C MET A 117 5.19 7.91 -5.67
N ARG A 118 5.48 7.31 -6.81
CA ARG A 118 4.86 6.06 -7.26
C ARG A 118 5.62 4.85 -6.72
N ILE A 119 4.87 3.90 -6.15
CA ILE A 119 5.35 2.65 -5.60
C ILE A 119 4.55 1.51 -6.23
N VAL A 120 5.24 0.47 -6.71
CA VAL A 120 4.62 -0.75 -7.24
C VAL A 120 5.03 -1.92 -6.36
N LEU A 121 4.08 -2.49 -5.64
CA LEU A 121 4.32 -3.62 -4.72
C LEU A 121 3.64 -4.90 -5.22
N HIS A 122 4.26 -6.05 -4.96
CA HIS A 122 3.60 -7.34 -5.09
C HIS A 122 2.66 -7.54 -3.90
N VAL A 123 1.35 -7.56 -4.16
CA VAL A 123 0.31 -7.61 -3.13
C VAL A 123 -0.55 -8.87 -3.24
N ILE A 124 -1.04 -9.34 -2.10
CA ILE A 124 -2.01 -10.42 -1.98
C ILE A 124 -3.41 -9.81 -1.86
N VAL A 125 -4.33 -10.21 -2.72
CA VAL A 125 -5.70 -9.67 -2.72
C VAL A 125 -6.61 -10.52 -1.84
N VAL A 126 -7.19 -9.91 -0.81
CA VAL A 126 -7.98 -10.60 0.23
C VAL A 126 -9.43 -10.08 0.24
N PRO A 127 -10.45 -10.93 0.04
CA PRO A 127 -11.85 -10.49 -0.06
C PRO A 127 -12.40 -9.74 1.15
N ASN A 128 -12.14 -10.26 2.35
CA ASN A 128 -12.75 -9.78 3.59
C ASN A 128 -11.74 -9.01 4.46
N LEU A 129 -10.79 -8.33 3.84
CA LEU A 129 -9.85 -7.47 4.56
C LEU A 129 -10.55 -6.16 4.93
N PHE A 130 -10.65 -5.88 6.23
CA PHE A 130 -11.34 -4.69 6.77
C PHE A 130 -10.58 -3.36 6.54
N ILE A 131 -9.32 -3.43 6.13
CA ILE A 131 -8.51 -2.29 5.76
C ILE A 131 -8.26 -2.33 4.24
N ASN A 132 -8.20 -1.16 3.59
CA ASN A 132 -7.93 -1.11 2.15
C ASN A 132 -6.57 -1.72 1.80
N MET A 133 -5.53 -1.39 2.58
CA MET A 133 -4.20 -1.96 2.42
C MET A 133 -3.53 -2.23 3.77
N PHE A 134 -2.84 -3.36 3.87
CA PHE A 134 -2.00 -3.73 5.01
C PHE A 134 -0.57 -3.98 4.55
N ILE A 135 0.41 -3.40 5.25
CA ILE A 135 1.84 -3.62 5.02
C ILE A 135 2.45 -4.20 6.29
N GLY A 136 2.91 -5.44 6.21
CA GLY A 136 3.59 -6.13 7.29
C GLY A 136 5.02 -5.63 7.50
N THR A 137 5.38 -5.35 8.75
CA THR A 137 6.74 -4.93 9.14
C THR A 137 7.69 -6.10 9.39
N SER A 138 7.19 -7.33 9.51
CA SER A 138 7.97 -8.51 9.86
C SER A 138 8.51 -9.24 8.64
N GLY A 139 9.83 -9.36 8.54
CA GLY A 139 10.51 -10.05 7.45
C GLY A 139 10.55 -9.27 6.12
N GLY A 140 10.28 -7.97 6.14
CA GLY A 140 10.33 -7.10 4.97
C GLY A 140 11.40 -6.02 5.10
N GLU A 141 12.19 -5.85 4.04
CA GLU A 141 13.17 -4.75 3.85
C GLU A 141 12.48 -3.39 3.57
N LEU A 142 11.17 -3.39 3.31
CA LEU A 142 10.44 -2.26 2.75
C LEU A 142 10.20 -1.14 3.76
N VAL A 143 9.90 -1.46 5.02
CA VAL A 143 9.70 -0.47 6.09
C VAL A 143 10.97 -0.46 6.95
N SER A 144 11.71 0.65 6.97
CA SER A 144 13.01 0.75 7.64
C SER A 144 12.92 1.16 9.09
N TYR A 145 12.05 2.13 9.41
CA TYR A 145 11.87 2.59 10.79
C TYR A 145 10.52 3.28 10.97
N THR A 146 10.07 3.31 12.22
CA THR A 146 8.88 4.04 12.64
C THR A 146 9.28 5.01 13.75
N GLN A 147 9.04 6.30 13.54
CA GLN A 147 9.24 7.33 14.55
C GLN A 147 7.88 7.85 15.05
N TYR A 148 7.78 8.16 16.34
CA TYR A 148 6.62 8.86 16.87
C TYR A 148 6.91 10.36 16.93
N SER A 149 6.12 11.15 16.21
CA SER A 149 6.12 12.62 16.27
C SER A 149 4.91 13.13 17.05
N ARG A 150 4.86 14.44 17.36
CA ARG A 150 3.69 15.08 17.98
C ARG A 150 2.41 14.84 17.16
N ASP A 151 2.57 14.70 15.85
CA ASP A 151 1.48 14.49 14.91
C ASP A 151 1.18 13.01 14.67
N GLY A 152 1.81 12.05 15.36
CA GLY A 152 1.60 10.60 15.17
C GLY A 152 2.78 9.85 14.57
N PRO A 153 2.59 8.57 14.19
CA PRO A 153 3.66 7.74 13.64
C PRO A 153 4.08 8.23 12.24
N VAL A 154 5.38 8.22 11.99
CA VAL A 154 6.02 8.51 10.70
C VAL A 154 6.72 7.23 10.25
N PHE A 155 6.48 6.84 9.00
CA PHE A 155 7.03 5.62 8.42
C PHE A 155 8.14 5.98 7.45
N GLY A 156 9.33 5.42 7.70
CA GLY A 156 10.42 5.38 6.75
C GLY A 156 10.32 4.12 5.91
N PHE A 157 10.54 4.27 4.60
CA PHE A 157 10.61 3.13 3.69
C PHE A 157 12.01 2.99 3.12
N ASN A 158 12.50 1.75 3.07
CA ASN A 158 13.78 1.44 2.42
C ASN A 158 13.50 0.77 1.08
N PHE A 159 13.79 1.53 0.02
CA PHE A 159 13.62 1.12 -1.37
C PHE A 159 14.89 0.48 -1.98
N GLY A 160 15.93 0.26 -1.17
CA GLY A 160 17.14 -0.47 -1.54
C GLY A 160 18.16 0.33 -2.37
N ARG A 161 18.18 1.66 -2.29
CA ARG A 161 19.11 2.51 -3.05
C ARG A 161 20.18 3.25 -2.23
N GLY A 162 20.27 3.02 -0.92
CA GLY A 162 21.35 3.60 -0.10
C GLY A 162 21.33 5.13 0.03
N GLU A 163 20.30 5.80 -0.50
CA GLU A 163 20.10 7.25 -0.41
C GLU A 163 18.73 7.51 0.21
N ASP A 164 18.77 8.27 1.30
CA ASP A 164 17.72 8.96 2.03
C ASP A 164 16.46 8.17 2.42
N ASP A 165 16.33 8.01 3.74
CA ASP A 165 15.12 7.61 4.44
C ASP A 165 13.95 8.54 4.06
N LEU A 166 13.19 8.19 3.02
CA LEU A 166 12.01 8.94 2.62
C LEU A 166 10.92 8.74 3.68
N THR A 167 10.45 9.86 4.26
CA THR A 167 9.37 9.86 5.24
C THR A 167 8.04 10.19 4.60
N PHE A 168 7.01 9.44 4.98
CA PHE A 168 5.66 9.61 4.42
C PHE A 168 4.66 10.06 5.48
N VAL A 169 3.70 10.89 5.06
CA VAL A 169 2.76 11.59 5.94
C VAL A 169 1.78 10.63 6.59
N ARG A 170 1.46 10.87 7.86
CA ARG A 170 0.35 10.25 8.57
C ARG A 170 -0.95 10.30 7.76
N GLY A 171 -1.66 9.16 7.72
CA GLY A 171 -3.08 9.16 7.37
C GLY A 171 -3.92 9.64 8.54
N THR A 172 -4.24 10.94 8.59
CA THR A 172 -5.38 11.41 9.38
C THR A 172 -6.57 11.56 8.44
N MET A 173 -7.45 10.56 8.45
CA MET A 173 -8.85 10.84 8.09
C MET A 173 -9.43 11.75 9.18
N PRO A 174 -10.28 12.74 8.82
CA PRO A 174 -11.04 13.49 9.81
C PRO A 174 -11.82 12.52 10.70
N ARG A 175 -11.86 12.79 12.01
CA ARG A 175 -12.72 12.08 12.95
C ARG A 175 -14.19 12.37 12.62
N SER A 176 -14.76 11.66 11.68
CA SER A 176 -16.20 11.61 11.34
C SER A 176 -16.33 10.60 10.19
N ILE A 177 -17.14 9.54 10.22
CA ILE A 177 -18.44 9.31 10.87
C ILE A 177 -18.53 7.81 11.17
N PHE A 178 -19.22 7.49 12.27
CA PHE A 178 -19.59 6.14 12.72
C PHE A 178 -20.38 5.35 11.67
#